data_AF-A0A0Z8HRX6-F1
#
_entry.id   AF-A0A0Z8HRX6-F1
#
_cell.length_a   1.000
_cell.length_b   1.000
_cell.length_c   1.000
_cell.angle_alpha   90.00
_cell.angle_beta   90.00
_cell.angle_gamma   90.00
#
_symmetry.space_group_name_H-M   'P 1'
#
loop_
_entity.id
_entity.type
_entity.pdbx_description
1 polymer ?
#
loop_
_entity_poly.entity_id
_entity_poly.type
_entity_poly.pdbx_seq_one_letter_code
_entity_poly.pdbx_strand_id
1 'polypeptide(L)'
;MEFEAVKIRGMLMGVASATDFETKAVLGVQLDIGYRTATGRFMTNNIKVLGAKQDDFTTFLDEVVEIQLENVSITSYLQSNRAMLSIKAQKATIL
;
A
#
# COMPACT_ATOMS: atom_id res chain seq x y z
N MET A 1 -14.44 3.88 0.20
CA MET A 1 -14.73 3.55 1.62
C MET A 1 -13.65 4.18 2.47
N GLU A 2 -14.02 4.75 3.61
CA GLU A 2 -13.07 5.33 4.55
C GLU A 2 -13.04 4.49 5.83
N PHE A 3 -11.86 4.23 6.34
CA PHE A 3 -11.62 3.44 7.54
C PHE A 3 -10.65 4.19 8.45
N GLU A 4 -10.93 4.20 9.74
CA GLU A 4 -10.07 4.84 10.74
C GLU A 4 -8.74 4.08 10.90
N ALA A 5 -8.81 2.73 10.97
CA ALA A 5 -7.64 1.86 11.02
C ALA A 5 -7.87 0.57 10.23
N VAL A 6 -6.88 0.13 9.47
CA VAL A 6 -6.89 -1.14 8.73
C VAL A 6 -5.56 -1.87 8.95
N LYS A 7 -5.63 -3.14 9.33
CA LYS A 7 -4.45 -4.01 9.40
C LYS A 7 -4.39 -4.87 8.14
N ILE A 8 -3.25 -4.83 7.45
CA ILE A 8 -2.99 -5.64 6.27
C ILE A 8 -1.74 -6.45 6.51
N ARG A 9 -1.85 -7.77 6.36
CA ARG A 9 -0.71 -8.67 6.39
C ARG A 9 -0.41 -9.18 4.99
N GLY A 10 0.84 -9.08 4.58
CA GLY A 10 1.29 -9.61 3.30
C GLY A 10 2.78 -9.45 3.09
N MET A 11 3.25 -9.96 1.95
CA MET A 11 4.63 -9.79 1.54
C MET A 11 4.81 -8.41 0.90
N LEU A 12 5.75 -7.61 1.40
CA LEU A 12 6.09 -6.34 0.80
C LEU A 12 6.95 -6.59 -0.45
N MET A 13 6.35 -6.42 -1.62
CA MET A 13 7.01 -6.73 -2.90
C MET A 13 7.67 -5.53 -3.54
N GLY A 14 7.17 -4.33 -3.24
CA GLY A 14 7.59 -3.12 -3.92
C GLY A 14 7.41 -1.92 -3.02
N VAL A 15 8.44 -1.09 -2.97
CA VAL A 15 8.41 0.23 -2.34
C VAL A 15 8.81 1.22 -3.42
N ALA A 16 7.87 2.07 -3.81
CA ALA A 16 8.08 3.13 -4.78
C ALA A 16 7.80 4.48 -4.13
N SER A 17 8.52 5.53 -4.51
CA SER A 17 8.18 6.89 -4.09
C SER A 17 6.88 7.34 -4.76
N ALA A 18 5.89 7.78 -3.98
CA ALA A 18 4.71 8.44 -4.51
C ALA A 18 5.06 9.91 -4.81
N THR A 19 5.59 10.13 -6.01
CA THR A 19 5.84 11.47 -6.55
C THR A 19 4.60 12.03 -7.22
N ASP A 20 4.25 13.26 -6.89
CA ASP A 20 3.27 14.03 -7.64
C ASP A 20 3.84 14.42 -9.00
N PHE A 21 3.07 14.20 -10.06
CA PHE A 21 3.55 14.38 -11.43
C PHE A 21 3.58 15.86 -11.84
N GLU A 22 2.74 16.70 -11.23
CA GLU A 22 2.68 18.14 -11.52
C GLU A 22 3.71 18.93 -10.71
N THR A 23 3.87 18.62 -9.43
CA THR A 23 4.76 19.38 -8.53
C THR A 23 6.15 18.78 -8.41
N LYS A 24 6.36 17.54 -8.92
CA LYS A 24 7.57 16.72 -8.71
C LYS A 24 7.92 16.52 -7.22
N ALA A 25 7.01 16.84 -6.31
CA ALA A 25 7.21 16.66 -4.89
C ALA A 25 6.97 15.19 -4.51
N VAL A 26 7.85 14.62 -3.68
CA VAL A 26 7.62 13.32 -3.06
C VAL A 26 6.54 13.52 -1.99
N LEU A 27 5.30 13.15 -2.30
CA LEU A 27 4.15 13.26 -1.39
C LEU A 27 4.08 12.09 -0.41
N GLY A 28 4.79 11.00 -0.70
CA GLY A 28 4.88 9.86 0.19
C GLY A 28 5.44 8.62 -0.49
N VAL A 29 4.91 7.45 -0.11
CA VAL A 29 5.37 6.14 -0.57
C VAL A 29 4.21 5.31 -1.08
N GLN A 30 4.45 4.57 -2.13
CA GLN A 30 3.59 3.52 -2.65
C GLN A 30 4.20 2.17 -2.27
N LEU A 31 3.44 1.39 -1.51
CA LEU A 31 3.76 0.04 -1.08
C LEU A 31 2.90 -0.95 -1.88
N ASP A 32 3.55 -1.90 -2.53
CA ASP A 32 2.88 -3.02 -3.19
C ASP A 32 2.95 -4.24 -2.26
N ILE A 33 1.81 -4.59 -1.67
CA ILE A 33 1.70 -5.75 -0.78
C ILE A 33 1.03 -6.90 -1.53
N GLY A 34 1.80 -7.97 -1.71
CA GLY A 34 1.30 -9.23 -2.25
C GLY A 34 0.75 -10.11 -1.14
N TYR A 35 -0.46 -10.64 -1.32
CA TYR A 35 -1.02 -11.66 -0.43
C TYR A 35 -1.72 -12.75 -1.23
N ARG A 36 -1.75 -13.96 -0.66
CA ARG A 36 -2.51 -15.08 -1.22
C ARG A 36 -3.86 -15.14 -0.53
N THR A 37 -4.92 -15.17 -1.32
CA THR A 37 -6.27 -15.44 -0.80
C THR A 37 -6.37 -16.88 -0.33
N ALA A 38 -7.37 -17.20 0.50
CA ALA A 38 -7.65 -18.58 0.92
C ALA A 38 -7.91 -19.53 -0.27
N THR A 39 -8.28 -18.99 -1.42
CA THR A 39 -8.46 -19.71 -2.69
C THR A 39 -7.16 -19.92 -3.48
N GLY A 40 -6.00 -19.54 -2.93
CA GLY A 40 -4.68 -19.71 -3.53
C GLY A 40 -4.31 -18.66 -4.59
N ARG A 41 -5.22 -17.72 -4.90
CA ARG A 41 -5.00 -16.66 -5.89
C ARG A 41 -4.09 -15.58 -5.31
N PHE A 42 -3.11 -15.17 -6.10
CA PHE A 42 -2.24 -14.06 -5.75
C PHE A 42 -2.93 -12.73 -6.05
N MET A 43 -3.03 -11.86 -5.05
CA MET A 43 -3.54 -10.50 -5.21
C MET A 43 -2.52 -9.49 -4.67
N THR A 44 -2.46 -8.34 -5.31
CA THR A 44 -1.57 -7.24 -4.92
C THR A 44 -2.43 -6.04 -4.53
N ASN A 45 -2.20 -5.51 -3.34
CA ASN A 45 -2.78 -4.26 -2.88
C ASN A 45 -1.75 -3.15 -3.09
N ASN A 46 -2.19 -2.09 -3.76
CA ASN A 46 -1.39 -0.89 -3.92
C ASN A 46 -1.78 0.09 -2.80
N ILE A 47 -0.84 0.38 -1.90
CA ILE A 47 -1.05 1.23 -0.73
C ILE A 47 -0.23 2.50 -0.90
N LYS A 48 -0.88 3.65 -0.99
CA LYS A 48 -0.23 4.97 -1.03
C LYS A 48 -0.30 5.59 0.35
N VAL A 49 0.84 5.72 1.01
CA VAL A 49 0.99 6.36 2.31
C VAL A 49 1.50 7.78 2.10
N LEU A 50 0.72 8.77 2.49
CA LEU A 50 1.10 10.19 2.39
C LEU A 50 2.03 10.55 3.56
N GLY A 51 3.11 11.30 3.28
CA GLY A 51 4.04 11.80 4.30
C GLY A 51 5.04 10.79 4.87
N ALA A 52 5.01 9.53 4.44
CA ALA A 52 5.99 8.52 4.85
C ALA A 52 7.21 8.52 3.90
N LYS A 53 8.39 8.11 4.39
CA LYS A 53 9.62 8.03 3.58
C LYS A 53 9.86 6.62 3.09
N GLN A 54 10.46 6.49 1.90
CA GLN A 54 10.76 5.20 1.29
C GLN A 54 11.70 4.36 2.15
N ASP A 55 12.71 5.02 2.75
CA ASP A 55 13.73 4.38 3.59
C ASP A 55 13.15 3.63 4.79
N ASP A 56 12.00 4.08 5.31
CA ASP A 56 11.32 3.46 6.45
C ASP A 56 10.75 2.07 6.11
N PHE A 57 10.50 1.80 4.82
CA PHE A 57 9.89 0.55 4.35
C PHE A 57 10.84 -0.31 3.51
N THR A 58 11.93 0.24 2.98
CA THR A 58 12.87 -0.51 2.13
C THR A 58 13.58 -1.64 2.87
N THR A 59 13.75 -1.53 4.18
CA THR A 59 14.36 -2.59 5.01
C THR A 59 13.49 -3.84 5.08
N PHE A 60 12.19 -3.70 4.84
CA PHE A 60 11.21 -4.78 4.93
C PHE A 60 10.82 -5.38 3.57
N LEU A 61 11.57 -5.05 2.51
CA LEU A 61 11.37 -5.63 1.18
C LEU A 61 11.58 -7.14 1.23
N ASP A 62 10.73 -7.87 0.51
CA ASP A 62 10.66 -9.34 0.47
C ASP A 62 10.24 -10.02 1.80
N GLU A 63 9.98 -9.25 2.85
CA GLU A 63 9.50 -9.77 4.13
C GLU A 63 7.96 -9.80 4.22
N VAL A 64 7.45 -10.73 5.02
CA VAL A 64 6.02 -10.77 5.38
C VAL A 64 5.80 -9.81 6.54
N VAL A 65 5.23 -8.65 6.25
CA VAL A 65 4.95 -7.60 7.23
C VAL A 65 3.46 -7.52 7.55
N GLU A 66 3.18 -7.10 8.78
CA GLU A 66 1.85 -6.63 9.17
C GLU A 66 1.90 -5.11 9.24
N ILE A 67 1.12 -4.45 8.38
CA ILE A 67 1.05 -2.99 8.32
C ILE A 67 -0.26 -2.53 8.90
N GLN A 68 -0.19 -1.69 9.92
CA GLN A 68 -1.30 -0.93 10.44
C GLN A 68 -1.37 0.41 9.71
N LEU A 69 -2.45 0.62 8.97
CA LEU A 69 -2.75 1.84 8.23
C LEU A 69 -3.78 2.66 9.01
N GLU A 70 -3.56 3.97 9.14
CA GLU A 70 -4.50 4.91 9.79
C GLU A 70 -5.04 5.92 8.77
N ASN A 71 -6.31 6.30 8.93
CA ASN A 71 -7.07 7.17 8.03
C ASN A 71 -6.98 6.71 6.56
N VAL A 72 -7.59 5.55 6.32
CA VAL A 72 -7.49 4.81 5.07
C VAL A 72 -8.69 5.07 4.17
N SER A 73 -8.44 5.57 2.97
CA SER A 73 -9.42 5.64 1.89
C SER A 73 -9.16 4.51 0.89
N ILE A 74 -10.11 3.58 0.79
CA ILE A 74 -10.07 2.49 -0.19
C ILE A 74 -10.95 2.84 -1.38
N THR A 75 -10.34 2.82 -2.56
CA THR A 75 -10.98 3.03 -3.85
C THR A 75 -10.80 1.79 -4.71
N SER A 76 -11.92 1.24 -5.19
CA SER A 76 -11.90 0.18 -6.19
C SER A 76 -11.86 0.80 -7.58
N TYR A 77 -11.05 0.22 -8.46
CA TYR A 77 -11.00 0.61 -9.87
C TYR A 77 -10.78 -0.62 -10.73
N LEU A 78 -11.22 -0.54 -11.99
CA LEU A 78 -10.97 -1.59 -12.96
C LEU A 78 -9.73 -1.22 -13.77
N GLN A 79 -8.74 -2.11 -13.78
CA GLN A 79 -7.57 -1.98 -14.65
C GLN A 79 -7.44 -3.26 -15.48
N SER A 80 -7.49 -3.12 -16.80
CA SER A 80 -7.33 -4.23 -17.75
C SER A 80 -8.17 -5.48 -17.41
N ASN A 81 -9.47 -5.26 -17.16
CA ASN A 81 -10.44 -6.31 -16.79
C ASN A 81 -10.18 -7.01 -15.44
N ARG A 82 -9.40 -6.38 -14.54
CA ARG A 82 -9.16 -6.83 -13.17
C ARG A 82 -9.68 -5.79 -12.19
N ALA A 83 -10.39 -6.24 -11.16
CA ALA A 83 -10.70 -5.39 -10.01
C ALA A 83 -9.41 -5.17 -9.21
N MET A 84 -9.00 -3.90 -9.11
CA MET A 84 -7.89 -3.47 -8.28
C MET A 84 -8.40 -2.61 -7.13
N LEU A 85 -7.68 -2.67 -6.02
CA LEU A 85 -7.92 -1.87 -4.83
C LEU A 85 -6.74 -0.91 -4.66
N SER A 86 -7.03 0.39 -4.74
CA SER A 86 -6.10 1.45 -4.36
C SER A 86 -6.44 1.89 -2.95
N ILE A 87 -5.51 1.66 -2.04
CA ILE A 87 -5.61 1.99 -0.64
C ILE A 87 -4.76 3.24 -0.42
N LYS A 88 -5.36 4.34 0.04
CA LYS A 88 -4.63 5.55 0.45
C LYS A 88 -4.67 5.65 1.97
N ALA A 89 -3.53 5.86 2.62
CA ALA A 89 -3.45 6.03 4.07
C ALA A 89 -2.68 7.31 4.40
N GLN A 90 -3.01 7.96 5.52
CA GLN A 90 -2.23 9.09 6.02
C GLN A 90 -1.01 8.65 6.83
N LYS A 91 -1.07 7.46 7.43
CA LYS A 91 0.03 6.90 8.21
C LYS A 91 0.04 5.39 8.06
N ALA A 92 1.25 4.83 8.02
CA ALA A 92 1.49 3.40 8.02
C ALA A 92 2.53 3.08 9.07
N THR A 93 2.25 2.09 9.92
CA THR A 93 3.17 1.58 10.93
C THR A 93 3.32 0.08 10.71
N ILE A 94 4.56 -0.40 10.59
CA ILE A 94 4.85 -1.84 10.56
C ILE A 94 4.86 -2.33 12.01
N LEU A 95 4.15 -3.44 12.27
CA LEU A 95 4.08 -4.13 13.55
C LEU A 95 5.09 -5.28 13.64
#